data_AF-A0A2S9YVW7-F1
#
_entry.id   AF-A0A2S9YVW7-F1
#
_cell.length_a   1.000
_cell.length_b   1.000
_cell.length_c   1.000
_cell.angle_alpha   90.00
_cell.angle_beta   90.00
_cell.angle_gamma   90.00
#
_symmetry.space_group_name_H-M   'P 1'
#
loop_
_entity.id
_entity.type
_entity.pdbx_description
1 polymer ?
#
loop_
_entity_poly.entity_id
_entity_poly.type
_entity_poly.pdbx_seq_one_letter_code
_entity_poly.pdbx_strand_id
1 'polypeptide(L)'
;MPQYMTVHRAPGLLKEQWAENAPSVHAAQHARFVQAYVNLGAGFIFTIYEADTQDKLIEQFEELGLPYDEIHEIQFSQSAAELEQMLRKMGKLSGAGKAD
;
A
#
# COMPACT_ATOMS: atom_id res chain seq x y z
N MET A 1 1.72 -3.15 -14.10
CA MET A 1 0.82 -1.99 -13.90
C MET A 1 1.47 -1.05 -12.90
N PRO A 2 1.35 0.28 -13.06
CA PRO A 2 1.74 1.23 -12.03
C PRO A 2 1.16 0.89 -10.66
N GLN A 3 1.89 1.22 -9.61
CA GLN A 3 1.41 1.08 -8.24
C GLN A 3 1.05 2.45 -7.68
N TYR A 4 -0.01 2.50 -6.88
CA TYR A 4 -0.48 3.72 -6.23
C TYR A 4 -0.57 3.48 -4.74
N MET A 5 -0.06 4.44 -3.98
CA MET A 5 -0.30 4.51 -2.55
C MET A 5 -1.56 5.33 -2.29
N THR A 6 -2.41 4.87 -1.39
CA THR A 6 -3.63 5.57 -1.02
C THR A 6 -3.76 5.71 0.48
N VAL A 7 -4.38 6.80 0.91
CA VAL A 7 -4.74 7.05 2.30
C VAL A 7 -6.26 7.12 2.41
N HIS A 8 -6.82 6.39 3.38
CA HIS A 8 -8.22 6.46 3.75
C HIS A 8 -8.35 6.77 5.24
N ARG A 9 -9.34 7.59 5.61
CA ARG A 9 -9.70 7.85 7.01
C ARG A 9 -11.04 7.20 7.32
N ALA A 10 -11.02 6.30 8.29
CA ALA A 10 -12.20 5.61 8.77
C ALA A 10 -12.19 5.52 10.31
N PRO A 11 -12.40 6.63 11.03
CA PRO A 11 -12.46 6.62 12.50
C PRO A 11 -13.54 5.65 13.00
N GLY A 12 -13.16 4.78 13.93
CA GLY A 12 -14.08 3.77 14.50
C GLY A 12 -14.30 2.53 13.64
N LEU A 13 -13.55 2.36 12.55
CA LEU A 13 -13.60 1.13 11.75
C LEU A 13 -13.23 -0.09 12.60
N LEU A 14 -14.11 -1.09 12.60
CA LEU A 14 -13.90 -2.37 13.25
C LEU A 14 -13.23 -3.38 12.31
N LYS A 15 -12.57 -4.39 12.89
CA LYS A 15 -11.90 -5.44 12.11
C LYS A 15 -12.91 -6.27 11.30
N GLU A 16 -14.11 -6.45 11.83
CA GLU A 16 -15.21 -7.18 11.20
C GLU A 16 -15.70 -6.43 9.96
N GLN A 17 -15.88 -5.11 10.07
CA GLN A 17 -16.24 -4.25 8.95
C GLN A 17 -15.16 -4.22 7.87
N TRP A 18 -13.88 -4.28 8.26
CA TRP A 18 -12.79 -4.46 7.29
C TRP A 18 -12.93 -5.79 6.52
N ALA A 19 -13.22 -6.90 7.23
CA ALA A 19 -13.39 -8.21 6.62
C ALA A 19 -14.62 -8.27 5.69
N GLU A 20 -15.71 -7.57 6.02
CA GLU A 20 -16.91 -7.47 5.19
C GLU A 20 -16.63 -6.82 3.83
N ASN A 21 -15.68 -5.87 3.76
CA ASN A 21 -15.28 -5.21 2.52
C ASN A 21 -14.29 -6.02 1.67
N ALA A 22 -13.58 -6.99 2.28
CA ALA A 22 -12.50 -7.72 1.61
C ALA A 22 -12.94 -8.47 0.33
N PRO A 23 -14.12 -9.11 0.25
CA PRO A 23 -14.57 -9.77 -0.98
C PRO A 23 -14.72 -8.79 -2.16
N SER A 24 -15.30 -7.62 -1.94
CA SER A 24 -15.52 -6.61 -3.00
C SER A 24 -14.19 -6.01 -3.47
N VAL A 25 -13.27 -5.72 -2.54
CA VAL A 25 -11.92 -5.26 -2.85
C VAL A 25 -11.12 -6.32 -3.64
N HIS A 26 -11.27 -7.60 -3.30
CA HIS A 26 -10.62 -8.69 -4.03
C HIS A 26 -11.21 -8.89 -5.43
N ALA A 27 -12.51 -8.67 -5.61
CA ALA A 27 -13.20 -8.83 -6.88
C ALA A 27 -13.13 -7.59 -7.80
N ALA A 28 -12.40 -6.55 -7.40
CA ALA A 28 -12.22 -5.31 -8.15
C ALA A 28 -11.72 -5.57 -9.58
N GLN A 29 -12.26 -4.81 -10.54
CA GLN A 29 -11.99 -4.98 -11.98
C GLN A 29 -10.99 -3.95 -12.53
N HIS A 30 -10.94 -2.76 -11.95
CA HIS A 30 -10.14 -1.64 -12.44
C HIS A 30 -8.83 -1.45 -11.67
N ALA A 31 -8.75 -1.98 -10.44
CA ALA A 31 -7.57 -1.96 -9.63
C ALA A 31 -7.40 -3.28 -8.87
N ARG A 32 -6.15 -3.71 -8.69
CA ARG A 32 -5.79 -4.91 -7.93
C ARG A 32 -5.21 -4.50 -6.59
N PHE A 33 -5.82 -4.96 -5.51
CA PHE A 33 -5.27 -4.80 -4.16
C PHE A 33 -3.90 -5.49 -4.04
N VAL A 34 -2.91 -4.78 -3.49
CA VAL A 34 -1.57 -5.31 -3.22
C VAL A 34 -1.35 -5.48 -1.73
N GLN A 35 -1.56 -4.43 -0.95
CA GLN A 35 -1.25 -4.43 0.47
C GLN A 35 -2.04 -3.38 1.24
N ALA A 36 -2.30 -3.62 2.53
CA ALA A 36 -2.81 -2.62 3.46
C ALA A 36 -1.99 -2.60 4.75
N TYR A 37 -1.87 -1.41 5.32
CA TYR A 37 -1.35 -1.13 6.65
C TYR A 37 -2.42 -0.32 7.38
N VAL A 38 -3.00 -0.90 8.43
CA VAL A 38 -4.19 -0.35 9.08
C VAL A 38 -3.93 -0.07 10.55
N ASN A 39 -4.16 1.16 10.97
CA ASN A 39 -4.29 1.55 12.37
C ASN A 39 -5.77 1.77 12.69
N LEU A 40 -6.44 0.73 13.18
CA LEU A 40 -7.87 0.76 13.52
C LEU A 40 -8.18 1.80 14.62
N GLY A 41 -7.29 1.97 15.60
CA GLY A 41 -7.49 2.92 16.69
C GLY A 41 -7.50 4.39 16.22
N ALA A 42 -6.69 4.72 15.22
CA ALA A 42 -6.67 6.05 14.61
C ALA A 42 -7.62 6.18 13.41
N GLY A 43 -8.22 5.09 12.95
CA GLY A 43 -8.96 5.06 11.69
C GLY A 43 -8.11 5.46 10.50
N PHE A 44 -6.83 5.02 10.47
CA PHE A 44 -5.90 5.34 9.39
C PHE A 44 -5.58 4.09 8.59
N ILE A 45 -5.83 4.15 7.29
CA ILE A 45 -5.60 3.05 6.37
C ILE A 45 -4.68 3.57 5.28
N PHE A 46 -3.54 2.90 5.12
CA PHE A 46 -2.66 3.09 3.99
C PHE A 46 -2.72 1.83 3.14
N THR A 47 -2.99 1.95 1.84
CA THR A 47 -2.97 0.79 0.95
C THR A 47 -2.14 1.01 -0.29
N ILE A 48 -1.78 -0.10 -0.93
CA ILE A 48 -1.14 -0.14 -2.23
C ILE A 48 -2.08 -0.88 -3.17
N TYR A 49 -2.37 -0.26 -4.31
CA TYR A 49 -3.11 -0.84 -5.41
C TYR A 49 -2.28 -0.80 -6.68
N GLU A 50 -2.50 -1.77 -7.56
CA GLU A 50 -2.08 -1.69 -8.97
C GLU A 50 -3.27 -1.28 -9.84
N ALA A 51 -3.06 -0.35 -10.75
CA ALA A 51 -4.05 0.04 -11.75
C ALA A 51 -3.34 0.57 -13.00
N ASP A 52 -4.02 0.58 -14.14
CA ASP A 52 -3.43 1.12 -15.39
C ASP A 52 -3.19 2.63 -15.30
N THR A 53 -4.08 3.36 -14.63
CA THR A 53 -4.01 4.82 -14.41
C THR A 53 -4.61 5.16 -13.04
N GLN A 54 -4.29 6.35 -12.52
CA GLN A 54 -4.91 6.87 -11.30
C GLN A 54 -6.44 6.98 -11.45
N ASP A 55 -6.94 7.41 -12.61
CA ASP A 55 -8.37 7.55 -12.88
C ASP A 55 -9.10 6.20 -12.76
N LYS A 56 -8.48 5.10 -13.18
CA LYS A 56 -9.05 3.75 -13.01
C LYS A 56 -9.11 3.29 -11.56
N LEU A 57 -8.15 3.72 -10.73
CA LEU A 57 -8.21 3.46 -9.30
C LEU A 57 -9.32 4.28 -8.63
N ILE A 58 -9.50 5.54 -9.05
CA ILE A 58 -10.58 6.41 -8.57
C ILE A 58 -11.95 5.82 -8.93
N GLU A 59 -12.14 5.41 -10.19
CA GLU A 59 -13.36 4.72 -10.66
C GLU A 59 -13.66 3.49 -9.81
N GLN A 60 -12.63 2.68 -9.48
CA GLN A 60 -12.83 1.52 -8.61
C GLN A 60 -13.30 1.89 -7.21
N PHE A 61 -12.72 2.94 -6.61
CA PHE A 61 -13.11 3.41 -5.28
C PHE A 61 -14.53 3.97 -5.26
N GLU A 62 -14.94 4.69 -6.29
CA GLU A 62 -16.31 5.17 -6.45
C GLU A 62 -17.31 4.00 -6.54
N GLU A 63 -17.01 2.98 -7.34
CA GLU A 63 -17.85 1.78 -7.46
C GLU A 63 -18.01 1.02 -6.14
N LEU A 64 -16.95 0.94 -5.35
CA LEU A 64 -16.95 0.27 -4.05
C LEU A 64 -17.50 1.15 -2.92
N GLY A 65 -17.77 2.43 -3.19
CA GLY A 65 -18.15 3.40 -2.16
C GLY A 65 -17.05 3.63 -1.10
N LEU A 66 -15.78 3.43 -1.47
CA LEU A 66 -14.64 3.58 -0.57
C LEU A 66 -14.05 5.00 -0.69
N PRO A 67 -14.23 5.88 0.31
CA PRO A 67 -13.66 7.22 0.26
C PRO A 67 -12.14 7.16 0.39
N TYR A 68 -11.43 8.07 -0.25
CA TYR A 68 -9.98 8.26 -0.11
C TYR A 68 -9.65 9.74 0.12
N ASP A 69 -8.56 9.99 0.85
CA ASP A 69 -8.04 11.35 1.10
C ASP A 69 -6.92 11.69 0.12
N GLU A 70 -6.06 10.72 -0.17
CA GLU A 70 -4.86 10.92 -1.00
C GLU A 70 -4.62 9.70 -1.89
N ILE A 71 -4.12 9.96 -3.10
CA ILE A 71 -3.61 8.97 -4.04
C ILE A 71 -2.33 9.52 -4.66
N HIS A 72 -1.26 8.73 -4.65
CA HIS A 72 0.00 9.08 -5.29
C HIS A 72 0.58 7.87 -6.02
N GLU A 73 1.13 8.07 -7.22
CA GLU A 73 1.84 7.00 -7.92
C GLU A 73 3.18 6.69 -7.22
N ILE A 74 3.46 5.40 -7.02
CA ILE A 74 4.71 4.92 -6.46
C ILE A 74 5.76 4.87 -7.57
N GLN A 75 6.64 5.89 -7.60
CA GLN A 75 7.75 5.97 -8.55
C GLN A 75 8.96 5.10 -8.12
N PHE A 76 9.09 4.83 -6.83
CA PHE A 76 10.20 4.05 -6.27
C PHE A 76 9.78 3.42 -4.94
N SER A 77 10.12 2.14 -4.76
CA SER A 77 9.97 1.41 -3.49
C SER A 77 11.24 0.63 -3.21
N GLN A 78 11.60 0.51 -1.94
CA GLN A 78 12.77 -0.23 -1.52
C GLN A 78 12.51 -0.92 -0.17
N SER A 79 12.87 -2.18 -0.07
CA SER A 79 12.91 -2.94 1.18
C SER A 79 14.15 -2.60 2.01
N ALA A 80 14.13 -2.93 3.30
CA ALA A 80 15.29 -2.76 4.17
C ALA A 80 16.53 -3.51 3.64
N ALA A 81 16.36 -4.71 3.07
CA ALA A 81 17.44 -5.49 2.50
C ALA A 81 18.05 -4.81 1.25
N GLU A 82 17.21 -4.25 0.38
CA GLU A 82 17.70 -3.52 -0.80
C GLU A 82 18.41 -2.22 -0.41
N LEU A 83 17.92 -1.52 0.62
CA LEU A 83 18.59 -0.36 1.20
C LEU A 83 19.98 -0.74 1.72
N GLU A 84 20.07 -1.82 2.50
CA GLU A 84 21.35 -2.30 3.02
C GLU A 84 22.32 -2.64 1.89
N GLN A 85 21.85 -3.36 0.87
CA GLN A 85 22.66 -3.69 -0.31
C GLN A 85 23.12 -2.43 -1.06
N MET A 86 22.24 -1.44 -1.21
CA MET A 86 22.60 -0.16 -1.82
C MET A 86 23.73 0.53 -1.04
N LEU A 87 23.60 0.60 0.28
CA LEU A 87 24.62 1.20 1.15
C LEU A 87 25.95 0.43 1.11
N ARG A 88 25.91 -0.91 1.03
CA ARG A 88 27.11 -1.74 0.83
C ARG A 88 27.78 -1.45 -0.50
N LYS A 89 27.03 -1.37 -1.61
CA LYS A 89 27.56 -1.00 -2.94
C LYS A 89 28.16 0.40 -2.97
N MET A 90 27.62 1.33 -2.18
CA MET A 90 28.15 2.69 -2.03
C MET A 90 29.36 2.78 -1.07
N GLY A 91 29.81 1.67 -0.49
CA GLY A 91 30.88 1.66 0.52
C GLY A 91 30.51 2.36 1.83
N LYS A 92 29.21 2.57 2.09
CA LYS A 92 28.69 3.22 3.31
C LYS A 92 28.44 2.24 4.45
N LEU A 93 28.40 0.95 4.13
CA LEU A 93 28.40 -0.15 5.10
C LEU A 93 29.54 -1.10 4.75
N SER A 94 30.52 -1.25 5.66
CA SER A 94 31.48 -2.34 5.60
C SER A 94 30.80 -3.67 5.99
N GLY A 95 31.21 -4.78 5.37
CA GLY A 95 30.74 -6.12 5.73
C GLY A 95 30.82 -6.34 7.24
N ALA A 96 29.71 -6.71 7.89
CA ALA A 96 29.82 -7.49 9.12
C ALA A 96 30.24 -8.89 8.68
N GLY A 97 31.52 -9.02 8.34
CA GLY A 97 32.16 -10.30 8.14
C GLY A 97 32.31 -10.96 9.51
N LYS A 98 31.67 -12.13 9.64
CA LYS A 98 31.77 -13.12 10.70
C LYS A 98 31.09 -12.78 12.04
N ALA A 99 30.02 -13.51 12.33
CA ALA A 99 29.85 -14.10 13.65
C ALA A 99 30.05 -15.62 13.46
N ASP A 100 30.94 -16.17 14.28
CA ASP A 100 31.23 -17.61 14.39
C ASP A 100 30.00 -18.41 14.85
#